data_AF-A0A951A3F8-F1
#
_entry.id   AF-A0A951A3F8-F1
#
_cell.length_a   1.000
_cell.length_b   1.000
_cell.length_c   1.000
_cell.angle_alpha   90.00
_cell.angle_beta   90.00
_cell.angle_gamma   90.00
#
_symmetry.space_group_name_H-M   'P 1'
#
loop_
_entity.id
_entity.type
_entity.pdbx_description
1 polymer ?
#
loop_
_entity_poly.entity_id
_entity_poly.type
_entity_poly.pdbx_seq_one_letter_code
_entity_poly.pdbx_strand_id
1 'polypeptide(L)'
;MQITVRFDQSIASLPAGFVTAVNYVASYFDSLFTNSVNLTIVVGYGEIAGQSLASGALGESLPALNGQAGYVPIEPYASVRNALLAENAPGANTLPVGAPANAPGELVTTQAEAKALGLIANNGGVDGYVGFDAAPGVFDYSTTGTSSNEYDFVAAVEHEFSEIMGRISGLDTSASYTPMDLYRFSGANTRQFTTGATSYFSINNGVSDLDNWNNFQTGNSGDLGDWAPTAGNDSFDDMENQGAFDTLTSTDITLMGALGWTSAPTLQMTLSSDVFWVNGDGTLAAWTPSGFQQVTFQGVTAMPDASWSATGVGDFNGDGKSDILWRNTNGTLVDWTMNGSQILASQQITIGGYVASPDESWSIAGIGDFNGDGKSDILWRNANGALIDWTMNGSQITANQSLTLQGGLVSPDVSWNVAGVGDFNGDGKSDILWRNTSGALIEWSMNGSQITSSRQVTLGASAVAPDSSWSIAGVGDFNGDGKSDILWRNTSGNLIDWTMNGSQVAAIQQVTLQGTPALPDSSWQIAQIGDFNSNGKSDILWRNSDGALAEWTMNGAQITASQGTTLQLTSSSNWNPLAKPTDFI
;
A
#
# COMPACT_ATOMS: atom_id res chain seq x y z
N MET A 1 -19.84 -6.20 3.24
CA MET A 1 -20.75 -5.42 4.08
C MET A 1 -21.34 -4.28 3.25
N GLN A 2 -22.42 -3.64 3.70
CA GLN A 2 -22.90 -2.39 3.13
C GLN A 2 -23.35 -1.42 4.23
N ILE A 3 -22.63 -0.31 4.41
CA ILE A 3 -23.00 0.77 5.33
C ILE A 3 -23.83 1.82 4.57
N THR A 4 -25.04 2.06 5.06
CA THR A 4 -25.92 3.13 4.60
C THR A 4 -25.90 4.28 5.59
N VAL A 5 -25.33 5.41 5.19
CA VAL A 5 -25.30 6.63 5.99
C VAL A 5 -26.58 7.44 5.77
N ARG A 6 -27.16 7.95 6.86
CA ARG A 6 -28.28 8.90 6.84
C ARG A 6 -27.96 10.12 7.68
N PHE A 7 -27.99 11.30 7.08
CA PHE A 7 -27.85 12.55 7.82
C PHE A 7 -29.21 12.99 8.38
N ASP A 8 -29.28 13.31 9.66
CA ASP A 8 -30.49 13.85 10.30
C ASP A 8 -30.73 15.33 9.96
N GLN A 9 -29.68 16.05 9.60
CA GLN A 9 -29.71 17.39 9.06
C GLN A 9 -29.70 17.42 7.53
N SER A 10 -30.14 18.55 6.98
CA SER A 10 -29.99 18.80 5.55
C SER A 10 -28.51 18.82 5.19
N ILE A 11 -28.11 18.08 4.14
CA ILE A 11 -26.73 18.10 3.64
C ILE A 11 -26.24 19.52 3.33
N ALA A 12 -27.15 20.42 2.92
CA ALA A 12 -26.83 21.81 2.62
C ALA A 12 -26.51 22.68 3.86
N SER A 13 -26.80 22.21 5.08
CA SER A 13 -26.44 22.91 6.32
C SER A 13 -25.15 22.41 6.96
N LEU A 14 -24.54 21.35 6.42
CA LEU A 14 -23.30 20.78 6.94
C LEU A 14 -22.06 21.50 6.37
N PRO A 15 -20.94 21.53 7.10
CA PRO A 15 -19.68 22.07 6.60
C PRO A 15 -19.21 21.41 5.30
N ALA A 16 -18.47 22.16 4.49
CA ALA A 16 -17.84 21.60 3.30
C ALA A 16 -16.84 20.52 3.71
N GLY A 17 -16.91 19.34 3.08
CA GLY A 17 -16.07 18.18 3.39
C GLY A 17 -16.70 17.18 4.34
N PHE A 18 -17.59 17.60 5.26
CA PHE A 18 -18.22 16.72 6.26
C PHE A 18 -18.84 15.45 5.64
N VAL A 19 -19.74 15.63 4.67
CA VAL A 19 -20.42 14.50 4.01
C VAL A 19 -19.44 13.63 3.23
N THR A 20 -18.38 14.21 2.66
CA THR A 20 -17.36 13.47 1.93
C THR A 20 -16.57 12.58 2.88
N ALA A 21 -16.11 13.11 4.01
CA ALA A 21 -15.36 12.37 5.01
C ALA A 21 -16.19 11.24 5.64
N VAL A 22 -17.46 11.50 5.99
CA VAL A 22 -18.34 10.44 6.52
C VAL A 22 -18.54 9.31 5.52
N ASN A 23 -18.82 9.64 4.26
CA ASN A 23 -19.00 8.60 3.24
C ASN A 23 -17.69 7.89 2.87
N TYR A 24 -16.55 8.56 3.00
CA TYR A 24 -15.23 7.96 2.86
C TYR A 24 -15.05 6.84 3.89
N VAL A 25 -15.30 7.10 5.17
CA VAL A 25 -15.19 6.09 6.24
C VAL A 25 -16.16 4.92 6.02
N ALA A 26 -17.43 5.21 5.68
CA ALA A 26 -18.41 4.17 5.37
C ALA A 26 -17.93 3.24 4.25
N SER A 27 -17.39 3.82 3.17
CA SER A 27 -16.86 3.07 2.03
C SER A 27 -15.58 2.32 2.38
N TYR A 28 -14.74 2.91 3.24
CA TYR A 28 -13.50 2.30 3.69
C TYR A 28 -13.80 1.05 4.53
N PHE A 29 -14.70 1.12 5.50
CA PHE A 29 -15.16 -0.05 6.26
C PHE A 29 -15.84 -1.11 5.39
N ASP A 30 -16.66 -0.72 4.41
CA ASP A 30 -17.24 -1.66 3.43
C ASP A 30 -16.17 -2.40 2.61
N SER A 31 -15.01 -1.78 2.37
CA SER A 31 -13.88 -2.41 1.71
C SER A 31 -13.07 -3.33 2.64
N LEU A 32 -13.03 -3.02 3.93
CA LEU A 32 -12.28 -3.78 4.93
C LEU A 32 -13.01 -5.05 5.38
N PHE A 33 -14.35 -5.09 5.36
CA PHE A 33 -15.14 -6.19 5.92
C PHE A 33 -16.18 -6.79 4.95
N THR A 34 -16.23 -8.12 4.89
CA THR A 34 -17.01 -8.87 3.88
C THR A 34 -18.30 -9.49 4.41
N ASN A 35 -18.64 -9.32 5.70
CA ASN A 35 -19.90 -9.82 6.26
C ASN A 35 -21.09 -9.42 5.39
N SER A 36 -22.02 -10.36 5.18
CA SER A 36 -23.22 -10.15 4.36
C SER A 36 -24.34 -9.46 5.15
N VAL A 37 -24.05 -8.28 5.68
CA VAL A 37 -24.97 -7.46 6.49
C VAL A 37 -25.12 -6.05 5.93
N ASN A 38 -26.30 -5.47 6.14
CA ASN A 38 -26.58 -4.08 5.83
C ASN A 38 -26.68 -3.30 7.13
N LEU A 39 -25.86 -2.26 7.26
CA LEU A 39 -25.87 -1.38 8.42
C LEU A 39 -26.49 -0.05 8.04
N THR A 40 -27.31 0.52 8.91
CA THR A 40 -27.80 1.90 8.76
C THR A 40 -27.35 2.73 9.95
N ILE A 41 -26.48 3.71 9.71
CA ILE A 41 -25.97 4.63 10.72
C ILE A 41 -26.54 6.02 10.44
N VAL A 42 -27.15 6.62 11.46
CA VAL A 42 -27.65 7.99 11.40
C VAL A 42 -26.59 8.93 11.95
N VAL A 43 -26.26 9.98 11.21
CA VAL A 43 -25.18 10.90 11.52
C VAL A 43 -25.74 12.29 11.82
N GLY A 44 -25.45 12.76 13.03
CA GLY A 44 -25.79 14.07 13.55
C GLY A 44 -24.63 15.06 13.56
N TYR A 45 -24.98 16.35 13.67
CA TYR A 45 -24.02 17.46 13.72
C TYR A 45 -24.43 18.45 14.81
N GLY A 46 -23.67 18.48 15.91
CA GLY A 46 -23.96 19.21 17.14
C GLY A 46 -24.97 18.50 18.05
N GLU A 47 -25.35 17.28 17.71
CA GLU A 47 -26.35 16.47 18.39
C GLU A 47 -26.15 14.99 18.06
N ILE A 48 -26.71 14.13 18.90
CA ILE A 48 -26.85 12.69 18.67
C ILE A 48 -28.27 12.23 19.01
N ALA A 49 -28.97 11.63 18.05
CA ALA A 49 -30.34 11.12 18.21
C ALA A 49 -31.35 12.14 18.81
N GLY A 50 -31.18 13.42 18.49
CA GLY A 50 -31.97 14.55 18.98
C GLY A 50 -31.54 15.09 20.35
N GLN A 51 -30.40 14.67 20.89
CA GLN A 51 -29.84 15.13 22.16
C GLN A 51 -28.55 15.90 21.96
N SER A 52 -28.27 16.90 22.79
CA SER A 52 -26.97 17.59 22.74
C SER A 52 -25.86 16.64 23.18
N LEU A 53 -24.71 16.73 22.48
CA LEU A 53 -23.48 16.06 22.89
C LEU A 53 -23.04 16.53 24.29
N ALA A 54 -22.31 15.69 24.99
CA ALA A 54 -21.63 16.02 26.22
C ALA A 54 -20.64 17.16 26.01
N SER A 55 -20.45 17.96 27.06
CA SER A 55 -19.59 19.13 26.99
C SER A 55 -18.14 18.74 26.68
N GLY A 56 -17.66 19.11 25.49
CA GLY A 56 -16.29 18.89 25.05
C GLY A 56 -16.06 17.57 24.30
N ALA A 57 -17.11 16.81 24.01
CA ALA A 57 -17.02 15.63 23.16
C ALA A 57 -16.82 16.02 21.69
N LEU A 58 -15.85 15.38 21.03
CA LEU A 58 -15.62 15.52 19.58
C LEU A 58 -16.66 14.71 18.79
N GLY A 59 -16.87 13.47 19.22
CA GLY A 59 -17.90 12.56 18.74
C GLY A 59 -18.59 11.87 19.90
N GLU A 60 -19.78 11.32 19.62
CA GLU A 60 -20.43 10.32 20.46
C GLU A 60 -21.10 9.27 19.57
N SER A 61 -21.26 8.06 20.11
CA SER A 61 -22.05 7.00 19.50
C SER A 61 -23.18 6.50 20.42
N LEU A 62 -24.27 6.07 19.80
CA LEU A 62 -25.39 5.42 20.46
C LEU A 62 -25.83 4.22 19.61
N PRO A 63 -25.42 2.99 19.99
CA PRO A 63 -25.98 1.78 19.41
C PRO A 63 -27.51 1.77 19.50
N ALA A 64 -28.17 1.24 18.47
CA ALA A 64 -29.62 1.18 18.39
C ALA A 64 -30.13 -0.25 18.20
N LEU A 65 -31.27 -0.55 18.81
CA LEU A 65 -31.99 -1.80 18.63
C LEU A 65 -33.37 -1.52 18.04
N ASN A 66 -33.62 -2.05 16.83
CA ASN A 66 -34.81 -1.80 16.03
C ASN A 66 -35.10 -0.30 15.83
N GLY A 67 -34.03 0.51 15.68
CA GLY A 67 -34.10 1.95 15.50
C GLY A 67 -34.37 2.76 16.76
N GLN A 68 -34.28 2.15 17.94
CA GLN A 68 -34.34 2.87 19.21
C GLN A 68 -32.92 3.08 19.76
N ALA A 69 -32.47 4.33 19.82
CA ALA A 69 -31.14 4.72 20.30
C ALA A 69 -30.91 4.35 21.77
N GLY A 70 -29.70 3.90 22.10
CA GLY A 70 -29.28 3.51 23.45
C GLY A 70 -29.76 2.11 23.88
N TYR A 71 -30.27 1.30 22.95
CA TYR A 71 -30.69 -0.08 23.20
C TYR A 71 -29.81 -1.05 22.42
N VAL A 72 -29.46 -2.16 23.08
CA VAL A 72 -28.51 -3.15 22.57
C VAL A 72 -29.06 -4.56 22.81
N PRO A 73 -28.84 -5.51 21.89
CA PRO A 73 -29.08 -6.92 22.15
C PRO A 73 -28.25 -7.45 23.34
N ILE A 74 -28.85 -8.39 24.06
CA ILE A 74 -28.18 -9.19 25.10
C ILE A 74 -28.22 -10.65 24.64
N GLU A 75 -27.06 -11.22 24.38
CA GLU A 75 -26.92 -12.53 23.75
C GLU A 75 -26.24 -13.53 24.69
N PRO A 76 -26.67 -14.80 24.76
CA PRO A 76 -25.99 -15.79 25.58
C PRO A 76 -24.53 -15.96 25.18
N TYR A 77 -23.62 -16.00 26.15
CA TYR A 77 -22.18 -16.17 25.93
C TYR A 77 -21.86 -17.34 24.98
N ALA A 78 -22.54 -18.47 25.19
CA ALA A 78 -22.35 -19.66 24.39
C ALA A 78 -22.74 -19.44 22.91
N SER A 79 -23.77 -18.64 22.64
CA SER A 79 -24.21 -18.31 21.29
C SER A 79 -23.17 -17.42 20.59
N VAL A 80 -22.74 -16.34 21.25
CA VAL A 80 -21.72 -15.43 20.74
C VAL A 80 -20.41 -16.17 20.46
N ARG A 81 -19.92 -16.96 21.42
CA ARG A 81 -18.70 -17.76 21.25
C ARG A 81 -18.80 -18.73 20.07
N ASN A 82 -19.94 -19.41 19.92
CA ASN A 82 -20.13 -20.35 18.81
C ASN A 82 -20.20 -19.63 17.47
N ALA A 83 -20.80 -18.44 17.40
CA ALA A 83 -20.81 -17.61 16.20
C ALA A 83 -19.39 -17.14 15.83
N LEU A 84 -18.63 -16.61 16.79
CA LEU A 84 -17.23 -16.22 16.58
C LEU A 84 -16.36 -17.37 16.08
N LEU A 85 -16.56 -18.59 16.62
CA LEU A 85 -15.88 -19.79 16.13
C LEU A 85 -16.30 -20.16 14.70
N ALA A 86 -17.59 -20.00 14.36
CA ALA A 86 -18.10 -20.30 13.03
C ALA A 86 -17.56 -19.33 11.98
N GLU A 87 -17.37 -18.05 12.35
CA GLU A 87 -16.75 -17.01 11.52
C GLU A 87 -15.22 -17.13 11.44
N ASN A 88 -14.61 -18.08 12.15
CA ASN A 88 -13.15 -18.17 12.33
C ASN A 88 -12.52 -16.86 12.85
N ALA A 89 -13.24 -16.15 13.71
CA ALA A 89 -12.77 -14.88 14.26
C ALA A 89 -11.40 -15.06 15.00
N PRO A 90 -10.43 -14.15 14.79
CA PRO A 90 -9.16 -14.13 15.52
C PRO A 90 -9.33 -14.34 17.02
N GLY A 91 -8.60 -15.33 17.55
CA GLY A 91 -8.61 -15.66 18.97
C GLY A 91 -9.89 -16.30 19.51
N ALA A 92 -10.93 -16.54 18.70
CA ALA A 92 -12.16 -17.19 19.15
C ALA A 92 -11.93 -18.58 19.76
N ASN A 93 -10.92 -19.31 19.26
CA ASN A 93 -10.48 -20.60 19.79
C ASN A 93 -9.85 -20.52 21.20
N THR A 94 -9.43 -19.33 21.65
CA THR A 94 -8.91 -19.08 22.99
C THR A 94 -10.01 -18.74 24.00
N LEU A 95 -11.23 -18.47 23.53
CA LEU A 95 -12.35 -18.13 24.40
C LEU A 95 -12.74 -19.32 25.29
N PRO A 96 -12.88 -19.11 26.62
CA PRO A 96 -13.32 -20.13 27.57
C PRO A 96 -14.59 -20.87 27.11
N VAL A 97 -14.71 -22.16 27.44
CA VAL A 97 -15.89 -22.95 27.02
C VAL A 97 -17.17 -22.48 27.73
N GLY A 98 -17.06 -21.89 28.92
CA GLY A 98 -18.15 -21.25 29.64
C GLY A 98 -17.83 -19.79 29.93
N ALA A 99 -18.85 -19.00 30.25
CA ALA A 99 -18.69 -17.59 30.57
C ALA A 99 -17.63 -17.39 31.68
N PRO A 100 -16.76 -16.35 31.58
CA PRO A 100 -15.79 -16.04 32.61
C PRO A 100 -16.44 -15.90 34.01
N ALA A 101 -15.71 -16.27 35.07
CA ALA A 101 -16.22 -16.16 36.43
C ALA A 101 -16.59 -14.69 36.75
N ASN A 102 -17.80 -14.48 37.26
CA ASN A 102 -18.44 -13.18 37.53
C ASN A 102 -19.06 -12.44 36.33
N ALA A 103 -19.03 -13.02 35.12
CA ALA A 103 -19.89 -12.57 34.03
C ALA A 103 -21.29 -13.21 34.18
N PRO A 104 -22.40 -12.45 34.00
CA PRO A 104 -23.66 -13.07 33.66
C PRO A 104 -23.43 -13.95 32.42
N GLY A 105 -24.16 -15.05 32.26
CA GLY A 105 -24.00 -15.97 31.11
C GLY A 105 -24.38 -15.35 29.75
N GLU A 106 -24.38 -14.03 29.66
CA GLU A 106 -24.89 -13.17 28.61
C GLU A 106 -23.87 -12.05 28.36
N LEU A 107 -23.76 -11.62 27.10
CA LEU A 107 -22.92 -10.54 26.64
C LEU A 107 -23.80 -9.45 26.03
N VAL A 108 -23.41 -8.20 26.24
CA VAL A 108 -23.96 -7.05 25.52
C VAL A 108 -23.28 -7.00 24.16
N THR A 109 -24.07 -6.92 23.10
CA THR A 109 -23.60 -6.79 21.71
C THR A 109 -24.31 -5.61 21.07
N THR A 110 -23.71 -4.91 20.12
CA THR A 110 -24.48 -3.96 19.32
C THR A 110 -25.37 -4.69 18.32
N GLN A 111 -26.38 -4.01 17.76
CA GLN A 111 -27.21 -4.63 16.72
C GLN A 111 -26.38 -4.99 15.48
N ALA A 112 -25.41 -4.16 15.10
CA ALA A 112 -24.53 -4.43 13.97
C ALA A 112 -23.69 -5.69 14.20
N GLU A 113 -23.04 -5.81 15.37
CA GLU A 113 -22.25 -6.99 15.74
C GLU A 113 -23.12 -8.26 15.79
N ALA A 114 -24.28 -8.20 16.42
CA ALA A 114 -25.21 -9.33 16.51
C ALA A 114 -25.72 -9.77 15.13
N LYS A 115 -25.93 -8.84 14.18
CA LYS A 115 -26.25 -9.16 12.78
C LYS A 115 -25.06 -9.83 12.10
N ALA A 116 -23.85 -9.30 12.28
CA ALA A 116 -22.63 -9.82 11.66
C ALA A 116 -22.34 -11.26 12.09
N LEU A 117 -22.60 -11.58 13.35
CA LEU A 117 -22.51 -12.92 13.95
C LEU A 117 -23.72 -13.83 13.63
N GLY A 118 -24.73 -13.33 12.92
CA GLY A 118 -25.94 -14.09 12.60
C GLY A 118 -26.81 -14.46 13.81
N LEU A 119 -26.65 -13.76 14.94
CA LEU A 119 -27.41 -13.97 16.18
C LEU A 119 -28.82 -13.39 16.07
N ILE A 120 -28.95 -12.29 15.33
CA ILE A 120 -30.23 -11.66 15.01
C ILE A 120 -30.40 -11.51 13.49
N ALA A 121 -31.65 -11.27 13.06
CA ALA A 121 -31.94 -11.11 11.65
C ALA A 121 -31.32 -9.82 11.06
N ASN A 122 -30.77 -9.92 9.85
CA ASN A 122 -30.35 -8.77 9.03
C ASN A 122 -31.57 -7.97 8.56
N ASN A 123 -32.13 -7.16 9.45
CA ASN A 123 -33.24 -6.25 9.18
C ASN A 123 -32.72 -4.88 8.70
N GLY A 124 -33.52 -4.13 7.93
CA GLY A 124 -33.16 -2.78 7.46
C GLY A 124 -33.37 -1.66 8.50
N GLY A 125 -33.34 -1.98 9.79
CA GLY A 125 -33.49 -1.00 10.88
C GLY A 125 -32.23 -0.15 11.05
N VAL A 126 -32.35 0.99 11.74
CA VAL A 126 -31.19 1.78 12.17
C VAL A 126 -30.41 0.98 13.21
N ASP A 127 -29.09 0.86 13.00
CA ASP A 127 -28.14 0.11 13.82
C ASP A 127 -27.44 0.99 14.85
N GLY A 128 -27.36 2.29 14.59
CA GLY A 128 -26.76 3.24 15.51
C GLY A 128 -26.96 4.69 15.07
N TYR A 129 -26.70 5.57 16.01
CA TYR A 129 -26.61 7.01 15.83
C TYR A 129 -25.20 7.43 16.22
N VAL A 130 -24.61 8.32 15.45
CA VAL A 130 -23.37 9.00 15.83
C VAL A 130 -23.58 10.50 15.69
N GLY A 131 -22.90 11.28 16.51
CA GLY A 131 -22.99 12.75 16.46
C GLY A 131 -21.62 13.38 16.64
N PHE A 132 -21.37 14.49 15.96
CA PHE A 132 -20.06 15.17 15.99
C PHE A 132 -20.20 16.64 16.38
N ASP A 133 -19.20 17.21 17.05
CA ASP A 133 -19.18 18.62 17.46
C ASP A 133 -19.43 19.55 16.26
N ALA A 134 -20.25 20.58 16.48
CA ALA A 134 -20.64 21.56 15.47
C ALA A 134 -19.98 22.94 15.63
N ALA A 135 -19.09 23.11 16.62
CA ALA A 135 -18.39 24.34 16.86
C ALA A 135 -17.45 24.65 15.67
N PRO A 136 -17.37 25.92 15.23
CA PRO A 136 -16.55 26.28 14.08
C PRO A 136 -15.06 26.03 14.33
N GLY A 137 -14.38 25.40 13.37
CA GLY A 137 -12.93 25.17 13.42
C GLY A 137 -12.48 24.11 14.42
N VAL A 138 -13.37 23.16 14.77
CA VAL A 138 -13.00 21.97 15.55
C VAL A 138 -12.31 20.94 14.66
N PHE A 139 -12.85 20.71 13.46
CA PHE A 139 -12.49 19.58 12.60
C PHE A 139 -11.87 20.00 11.27
N ASP A 140 -10.84 19.27 10.85
CA ASP A 140 -10.40 19.18 9.47
C ASP A 140 -11.10 18.00 8.79
N TYR A 141 -11.74 18.26 7.64
CA TYR A 141 -12.54 17.28 6.90
C TYR A 141 -11.75 16.57 5.78
N SER A 142 -10.44 16.80 5.71
CA SER A 142 -9.54 16.16 4.75
C SER A 142 -9.41 14.65 5.03
N THR A 143 -9.38 13.84 3.97
CA THR A 143 -9.17 12.39 4.08
C THR A 143 -7.70 11.97 3.96
N THR A 144 -6.78 12.94 3.99
CA THR A 144 -5.35 12.73 3.67
C THR A 144 -4.39 13.47 4.60
N GLY A 145 -4.90 14.03 5.71
CA GLY A 145 -4.10 14.84 6.63
C GLY A 145 -4.95 15.83 7.41
N THR A 146 -4.35 16.42 8.44
CA THR A 146 -5.01 17.33 9.40
C THR A 146 -4.24 18.64 9.53
N SER A 147 -4.96 19.76 9.65
CA SER A 147 -4.39 21.07 9.94
C SER A 147 -3.90 21.17 11.40
N SER A 148 -2.84 21.95 11.66
CA SER A 148 -2.15 21.97 12.98
C SER A 148 -2.99 22.38 14.20
N ASN A 149 -4.22 22.85 14.00
CA ASN A 149 -5.08 23.40 15.05
C ASN A 149 -6.52 22.86 14.99
N GLU A 150 -6.76 21.83 14.20
CA GLU A 150 -8.04 21.13 14.08
C GLU A 150 -7.82 19.63 14.36
N TYR A 151 -8.90 18.94 14.69
CA TYR A 151 -8.95 17.49 14.87
C TYR A 151 -9.21 16.79 13.53
N ASP A 152 -8.66 15.61 13.34
CA ASP A 152 -8.91 14.70 12.24
C ASP A 152 -10.34 14.15 12.29
N PHE A 153 -11.21 14.71 11.46
CA PHE A 153 -12.60 14.28 11.42
C PHE A 153 -12.78 12.85 10.88
N VAL A 154 -11.86 12.37 10.03
CA VAL A 154 -11.95 10.99 9.52
C VAL A 154 -11.72 10.01 10.65
N ALA A 155 -10.71 10.25 11.49
CA ALA A 155 -10.43 9.45 12.68
C ALA A 155 -11.62 9.43 13.65
N ALA A 156 -12.21 10.60 13.95
CA ALA A 156 -13.41 10.67 14.77
C ALA A 156 -14.58 9.85 14.18
N VAL A 157 -14.81 9.90 12.85
CA VAL A 157 -15.88 9.10 12.25
C VAL A 157 -15.56 7.60 12.28
N GLU A 158 -14.31 7.21 12.05
CA GLU A 158 -13.85 5.82 12.16
C GLU A 158 -14.09 5.27 13.57
N HIS A 159 -13.76 6.07 14.59
CA HIS A 159 -14.02 5.80 16.00
C HIS A 159 -15.49 5.48 16.23
N GLU A 160 -16.38 6.46 16.01
CA GLU A 160 -17.80 6.35 16.36
C GLU A 160 -18.51 5.27 15.55
N PHE A 161 -18.13 5.06 14.29
CA PHE A 161 -18.69 3.98 13.48
C PHE A 161 -18.29 2.60 14.02
N SER A 162 -17.04 2.45 14.47
CA SER A 162 -16.56 1.17 15.03
C SER A 162 -17.29 0.79 16.32
N GLU A 163 -17.69 1.78 17.13
CA GLU A 163 -18.48 1.55 18.34
C GLU A 163 -19.87 1.02 17.99
N ILE A 164 -20.54 1.58 16.98
CA ILE A 164 -21.79 1.02 16.45
C ILE A 164 -21.58 -0.42 15.97
N MET A 165 -20.40 -0.72 15.42
CA MET A 165 -20.00 -2.05 14.96
C MET A 165 -19.55 -2.99 16.09
N GLY A 166 -19.51 -2.57 17.36
CA GLY A 166 -19.25 -3.45 18.50
C GLY A 166 -17.97 -3.16 19.27
N ARG A 167 -17.19 -2.14 18.88
CA ARG A 167 -15.96 -1.72 19.59
C ARG A 167 -16.28 -0.95 20.89
N ILE A 168 -17.07 -1.56 21.77
CA ILE A 168 -17.53 -0.98 23.03
C ILE A 168 -17.11 -1.86 24.22
N SER A 169 -16.77 -1.26 25.36
CA SER A 169 -16.48 -2.00 26.59
C SER A 169 -17.67 -1.97 27.56
N GLY A 170 -18.06 -3.13 28.09
CA GLY A 170 -19.10 -3.21 29.11
C GLY A 170 -18.63 -2.82 30.51
N LEU A 171 -17.30 -2.67 30.67
CA LEU A 171 -16.66 -2.30 31.93
C LEU A 171 -16.91 -0.82 32.29
N ASP A 172 -17.31 0.02 31.33
CA ASP A 172 -17.52 1.46 31.52
C ASP A 172 -18.74 1.81 32.39
N THR A 173 -19.83 1.03 32.29
CA THR A 173 -21.14 1.51 32.76
C THR A 173 -21.86 0.61 33.76
N SER A 174 -21.59 -0.70 33.83
CA SER A 174 -22.46 -1.59 34.65
C SER A 174 -21.96 -2.99 35.03
N ALA A 175 -20.66 -3.31 34.99
CA ALA A 175 -20.16 -4.68 35.19
C ALA A 175 -20.85 -5.72 34.27
N SER A 176 -21.23 -5.27 33.08
CA SER A 176 -21.64 -6.11 31.97
C SER A 176 -20.41 -6.40 31.10
N TYR A 177 -20.47 -7.43 30.26
CA TYR A 177 -19.36 -7.78 29.38
C TYR A 177 -19.81 -7.69 27.93
N THR A 178 -18.94 -7.15 27.08
CA THR A 178 -19.07 -7.22 25.62
C THR A 178 -18.12 -8.29 25.08
N PRO A 179 -18.25 -8.71 23.81
CA PRO A 179 -17.27 -9.58 23.17
C PRO A 179 -15.85 -8.99 23.23
N MET A 180 -15.71 -7.67 23.12
CA MET A 180 -14.42 -6.98 23.20
C MET A 180 -13.69 -7.19 24.53
N ASP A 181 -14.42 -7.15 25.65
CA ASP A 181 -13.85 -7.37 26.98
C ASP A 181 -13.21 -8.75 27.13
N LEU A 182 -13.68 -9.75 26.36
CA LEU A 182 -13.13 -11.09 26.33
C LEU A 182 -11.73 -11.17 25.69
N TYR A 183 -11.16 -10.07 25.23
CA TYR A 183 -9.81 -10.02 24.67
C TYR A 183 -8.84 -9.13 25.46
N ARG A 184 -9.24 -8.72 26.68
CA ARG A 184 -8.39 -7.98 27.63
C ARG A 184 -7.52 -8.91 28.49
N PHE A 185 -6.22 -8.63 28.55
CA PHE A 185 -5.25 -9.39 29.35
C PHE A 185 -4.31 -8.49 30.14
N SER A 186 -3.79 -9.00 31.26
CA SER A 186 -2.69 -8.39 32.03
C SER A 186 -1.44 -9.26 32.08
N GLY A 187 -1.48 -10.41 31.40
CA GLY A 187 -0.40 -11.37 31.29
C GLY A 187 -0.85 -12.65 30.58
N ALA A 188 0.10 -13.52 30.26
CA ALA A 188 -0.19 -14.81 29.66
C ALA A 188 -1.20 -15.61 30.51
N ASN A 189 -2.28 -16.05 29.86
CA ASN A 189 -3.43 -16.75 30.43
C ASN A 189 -4.16 -15.99 31.55
N THR A 190 -3.96 -14.68 31.66
CA THR A 190 -4.53 -13.85 32.74
C THR A 190 -5.37 -12.72 32.15
N ARG A 191 -6.69 -12.89 32.19
CA ARG A 191 -7.64 -11.88 31.71
C ARG A 191 -7.77 -10.72 32.69
N GLN A 192 -7.96 -9.52 32.17
CA GLN A 192 -8.11 -8.31 32.98
C GLN A 192 -9.52 -7.75 32.80
N PHE A 193 -10.34 -7.87 33.84
CA PHE A 193 -11.73 -7.37 33.87
C PHE A 193 -11.93 -6.29 34.93
N THR A 194 -10.84 -5.76 35.48
CA THR A 194 -10.86 -4.71 36.50
C THR A 194 -10.11 -3.48 36.01
N THR A 195 -10.54 -2.31 36.48
CA THR A 195 -9.96 -1.02 36.14
C THR A 195 -8.76 -0.66 37.01
N GLY A 196 -7.92 0.26 36.54
CA GLY A 196 -6.80 0.86 37.29
C GLY A 196 -5.46 0.12 37.19
N ALA A 197 -5.40 -1.02 36.48
CA ALA A 197 -4.15 -1.77 36.23
C ALA A 197 -3.86 -1.86 34.73
N THR A 198 -2.61 -2.15 34.35
CA THR A 198 -2.25 -2.38 32.93
C THR A 198 -3.09 -3.49 32.30
N SER A 199 -3.62 -3.21 31.11
CA SER A 199 -4.33 -4.18 30.27
C SER A 199 -4.03 -3.96 28.80
N TYR A 200 -3.99 -5.04 28.04
CA TYR A 200 -3.73 -5.03 26.61
C TYR A 200 -4.65 -5.99 25.85
N PHE A 201 -4.79 -5.73 24.55
CA PHE A 201 -5.50 -6.57 23.59
C PHE A 201 -4.64 -7.76 23.18
N SER A 202 -5.25 -8.94 23.19
CA SER A 202 -4.57 -10.16 22.75
C SER A 202 -5.55 -11.20 22.22
N ILE A 203 -5.18 -11.87 21.13
CA ILE A 203 -5.94 -12.96 20.52
C ILE A 203 -5.38 -14.36 20.83
N ASN A 204 -4.30 -14.45 21.63
CA ASN A 204 -3.58 -15.71 21.86
C ASN A 204 -3.40 -16.02 23.35
N ASN A 205 -4.46 -15.82 24.15
CA ASN A 205 -4.43 -15.97 25.61
C ASN A 205 -3.39 -15.07 26.29
N GLY A 206 -3.24 -13.83 25.84
CA GLY A 206 -2.35 -12.86 26.50
C GLY A 206 -0.86 -13.14 26.30
N VAL A 207 -0.48 -13.98 25.33
CA VAL A 207 0.93 -14.27 25.02
C VAL A 207 1.58 -13.11 24.29
N SER A 208 0.87 -12.51 23.33
CA SER A 208 1.29 -11.26 22.67
C SER A 208 0.45 -10.09 23.14
N ASP A 209 1.11 -8.97 23.36
CA ASP A 209 0.53 -7.64 23.49
C ASP A 209 0.42 -7.05 22.07
N LEU A 210 -0.81 -6.81 21.61
CA LEU A 210 -1.08 -6.20 20.30
C LEU A 210 -1.28 -4.69 20.41
N ASP A 211 -1.94 -4.22 21.47
CA ASP A 211 -1.94 -2.84 21.92
C ASP A 211 -2.49 -2.70 23.35
N ASN A 212 -2.20 -1.59 24.02
CA ASN A 212 -2.62 -1.32 25.38
C ASN A 212 -3.97 -0.62 25.41
N TRP A 213 -4.89 -1.15 26.20
CA TRP A 213 -6.17 -0.49 26.46
C TRP A 213 -5.99 0.66 27.43
N ASN A 214 -6.78 1.70 27.21
CA ASN A 214 -7.13 2.60 28.26
C ASN A 214 -7.76 1.81 29.43
N ASN A 215 -7.23 2.03 30.64
CA ASN A 215 -7.75 1.38 31.85
C ASN A 215 -7.62 2.29 33.10
N PHE A 216 -7.72 3.61 32.91
CA PHE A 216 -7.61 4.64 33.95
C PHE A 216 -6.29 4.64 34.74
N GLN A 217 -5.23 4.06 34.17
CA GLN A 217 -3.93 3.86 34.82
C GLN A 217 -3.15 5.18 34.93
N THR A 218 -3.42 6.12 34.02
CA THR A 218 -2.77 7.42 33.87
C THR A 218 -3.59 8.57 34.44
N GLY A 219 -4.76 8.29 35.04
CA GLY A 219 -5.70 9.30 35.49
C GLY A 219 -6.47 10.00 34.36
N ASN A 220 -6.45 9.44 33.15
CA ASN A 220 -7.33 9.85 32.05
C ASN A 220 -8.79 9.44 32.33
N SER A 221 -9.71 9.95 31.51
CA SER A 221 -11.14 9.70 31.61
C SER A 221 -11.79 9.30 30.28
N GLY A 222 -10.99 8.89 29.28
CA GLY A 222 -11.52 8.30 28.04
C GLY A 222 -12.11 6.92 28.32
N ASP A 223 -12.77 6.32 27.32
CA ASP A 223 -13.52 5.10 27.54
C ASP A 223 -12.58 3.90 27.69
N LEU A 224 -12.99 2.90 28.47
CA LEU A 224 -12.17 1.72 28.64
C LEU A 224 -11.96 1.02 27.31
N GLY A 225 -12.91 1.14 26.39
CA GLY A 225 -12.85 0.63 25.03
C GLY A 225 -11.75 1.21 24.16
N ASP A 226 -11.09 2.29 24.57
CA ASP A 226 -10.10 2.99 23.75
C ASP A 226 -8.69 2.45 23.94
N TRP A 227 -7.82 2.76 22.99
CA TRP A 227 -6.40 2.59 23.18
C TRP A 227 -5.87 3.59 24.20
N ALA A 228 -4.85 3.16 24.95
CA ALA A 228 -4.11 4.07 25.79
C ALA A 228 -3.26 4.99 24.89
N PRO A 229 -2.90 6.21 25.35
CA PRO A 229 -2.08 7.17 24.59
C PRO A 229 -0.72 6.66 24.08
N THR A 230 -0.33 5.44 24.45
CA THR A 230 0.85 4.75 23.96
C THR A 230 0.71 4.18 22.54
N ALA A 231 -0.51 4.07 22.00
CA ALA A 231 -0.73 3.58 20.63
C ALA A 231 -0.24 4.58 19.57
N GLY A 232 -0.22 5.87 19.90
CA GLY A 232 0.44 6.91 19.11
C GLY A 232 -0.57 7.88 18.53
N ASN A 233 -0.68 7.89 17.21
CA ASN A 233 -1.68 8.64 16.47
C ASN A 233 -2.65 7.63 15.85
N ASP A 234 -3.61 7.16 16.63
CA ASP A 234 -4.53 6.10 16.26
C ASP A 234 -5.98 6.58 16.33
N SER A 235 -6.81 6.18 15.35
CA SER A 235 -8.21 6.61 15.28
C SER A 235 -9.04 6.18 16.51
N PHE A 236 -8.54 5.25 17.31
CA PHE A 236 -9.21 4.75 18.51
C PHE A 236 -8.48 5.03 19.82
N ASP A 237 -7.61 6.04 19.83
CA ASP A 237 -7.04 6.56 21.06
C ASP A 237 -8.11 7.19 21.97
N ASP A 238 -7.84 7.16 23.28
CA ASP A 238 -8.72 7.74 24.31
C ASP A 238 -8.89 9.26 24.19
N MET A 239 -7.95 9.92 23.51
CA MET A 239 -7.97 11.34 23.22
C MET A 239 -7.25 11.63 21.90
N GLU A 240 -7.98 12.26 20.99
CA GLU A 240 -7.43 12.80 19.76
C GLU A 240 -6.59 14.06 20.02
N ASN A 241 -5.57 14.30 19.19
CA ASN A 241 -4.69 15.48 19.32
C ASN A 241 -4.86 16.43 18.13
N GLN A 242 -5.02 17.73 18.41
CA GLN A 242 -5.09 18.73 17.33
C GLN A 242 -3.82 18.71 16.48
N GLY A 243 -3.99 18.70 15.16
CA GLY A 243 -2.88 18.63 14.21
C GLY A 243 -2.22 17.27 14.09
N ALA A 244 -2.73 16.24 14.77
CA ALA A 244 -2.40 14.86 14.48
C ALA A 244 -3.26 14.38 13.30
N PHE A 245 -2.65 13.55 12.46
CA PHE A 245 -3.39 12.72 11.50
C PHE A 245 -3.36 11.32 12.09
N ASP A 246 -4.53 10.79 12.38
CA ASP A 246 -4.71 9.53 13.10
C ASP A 246 -5.19 8.47 12.12
N THR A 247 -4.68 7.24 12.28
CA THR A 247 -4.89 6.20 11.26
C THR A 247 -5.32 4.88 11.86
N LEU A 248 -6.25 4.21 11.19
CA LEU A 248 -6.53 2.78 11.38
C LEU A 248 -5.29 1.91 11.17
N THR A 249 -4.94 1.14 12.19
CA THR A 249 -3.82 0.19 12.18
C THR A 249 -4.28 -1.24 11.88
N SER A 250 -3.30 -2.14 11.64
CA SER A 250 -3.59 -3.57 11.53
C SER A 250 -4.13 -4.18 12.82
N THR A 251 -3.83 -3.56 13.98
CA THR A 251 -4.33 -4.01 15.28
C THR A 251 -5.83 -3.78 15.38
N ASP A 252 -6.32 -2.65 14.87
CA ASP A 252 -7.74 -2.33 14.85
C ASP A 252 -8.54 -3.28 13.95
N ILE A 253 -8.01 -3.56 12.76
CA ILE A 253 -8.62 -4.54 11.85
C ILE A 253 -8.66 -5.92 12.52
N THR A 254 -7.61 -6.30 13.25
CA THR A 254 -7.54 -7.56 14.00
C THR A 254 -8.58 -7.59 15.14
N LEU A 255 -8.76 -6.47 15.84
CA LEU A 255 -9.77 -6.32 16.88
C LEU A 255 -11.17 -6.47 16.31
N MET A 256 -11.51 -5.75 15.25
CA MET A 256 -12.80 -5.89 14.56
C MET A 256 -13.02 -7.33 14.08
N GLY A 257 -11.96 -7.98 13.56
CA GLY A 257 -11.97 -9.40 13.24
C GLY A 257 -12.33 -10.27 14.45
N ALA A 258 -11.72 -10.02 15.61
CA ALA A 258 -11.99 -10.74 16.85
C ALA A 258 -13.44 -10.57 17.36
N LEU A 259 -14.11 -9.48 16.96
CA LEU A 259 -15.55 -9.24 17.21
C LEU A 259 -16.48 -9.92 16.19
N GLY A 260 -15.92 -10.56 15.14
CA GLY A 260 -16.68 -11.30 14.13
C GLY A 260 -16.85 -10.58 12.80
N TRP A 261 -16.19 -9.44 12.60
CA TRP A 261 -16.15 -8.80 11.28
C TRP A 261 -15.12 -9.51 10.40
N THR A 262 -15.60 -10.31 9.45
CA THR A 262 -14.78 -11.04 8.50
C THR A 262 -14.01 -10.04 7.64
N SER A 263 -12.72 -9.86 7.92
CA SER A 263 -11.85 -9.04 7.09
C SER A 263 -11.97 -9.50 5.65
N ALA A 264 -12.05 -8.55 4.71
CA ALA A 264 -11.82 -8.85 3.32
C ALA A 264 -10.51 -9.63 3.22
N PRO A 265 -10.45 -10.71 2.42
CA PRO A 265 -9.20 -11.39 2.22
C PRO A 265 -8.19 -10.32 1.83
N THR A 266 -7.13 -10.16 2.63
CA THR A 266 -5.92 -9.55 2.14
C THR A 266 -5.58 -10.39 0.93
N LEU A 267 -5.82 -9.84 -0.25
CA LEU A 267 -5.33 -10.44 -1.45
C LEU A 267 -3.83 -10.59 -1.19
N GLN A 268 -3.37 -11.82 -1.00
CA GLN A 268 -1.96 -12.08 -1.04
C GLN A 268 -1.59 -11.74 -2.46
N MET A 269 -0.79 -10.70 -2.61
CA MET A 269 -0.15 -10.32 -3.86
C MET A 269 0.39 -11.58 -4.51
N THR A 270 -0.33 -12.07 -5.51
CA THR A 270 0.10 -13.22 -6.29
C THR A 270 0.85 -12.63 -7.47
N LEU A 271 2.04 -12.12 -7.18
CA LEU A 271 2.93 -11.53 -8.17
C LEU A 271 3.06 -12.47 -9.36
N SER A 272 2.83 -12.01 -10.59
CA SER A 272 3.22 -12.75 -11.80
C SER A 272 4.69 -12.59 -12.16
N SER A 273 5.39 -11.64 -11.54
CA SER A 273 6.80 -11.35 -11.76
C SER A 273 7.58 -11.26 -10.45
N ASP A 274 8.84 -11.67 -10.47
CA ASP A 274 9.69 -11.64 -9.29
C ASP A 274 10.20 -10.22 -8.99
N VAL A 275 10.12 -9.82 -7.72
CA VAL A 275 10.74 -8.58 -7.21
C VAL A 275 11.93 -8.95 -6.35
N PHE A 276 13.13 -8.51 -6.73
CA PHE A 276 14.34 -8.81 -5.95
C PHE A 276 14.69 -7.70 -4.98
N TRP A 277 15.15 -8.10 -3.80
CA TRP A 277 15.46 -7.24 -2.67
C TRP A 277 16.85 -7.54 -2.13
N VAL A 278 17.55 -6.51 -1.66
CA VAL A 278 18.82 -6.61 -0.95
C VAL A 278 18.71 -6.00 0.43
N ASN A 279 19.22 -6.70 1.44
CA ASN A 279 19.29 -6.23 2.81
C ASN A 279 20.60 -5.47 3.06
N GLY A 280 20.65 -4.66 4.12
CA GLY A 280 21.84 -3.91 4.52
C GLY A 280 23.05 -4.78 4.88
N ASP A 281 22.85 -6.08 5.14
CA ASP A 281 23.92 -7.06 5.36
C ASP A 281 24.38 -7.78 4.07
N GLY A 282 23.80 -7.45 2.92
CA GLY A 282 24.10 -8.06 1.62
C GLY A 282 23.32 -9.33 1.29
N THR A 283 22.45 -9.82 2.19
CA THR A 283 21.56 -10.93 1.87
C THR A 283 20.48 -10.52 0.86
N LEU A 284 20.05 -11.46 0.04
CA LEU A 284 19.10 -11.24 -1.03
C LEU A 284 17.80 -12.01 -0.80
N ALA A 285 16.70 -11.46 -1.27
CA ALA A 285 15.40 -12.09 -1.25
C ALA A 285 14.62 -11.78 -2.53
N ALA A 286 13.71 -12.67 -2.88
CA ALA A 286 12.76 -12.50 -3.95
C ALA A 286 11.37 -12.52 -3.35
N TRP A 287 10.56 -11.52 -3.68
CA TRP A 287 9.13 -11.62 -3.54
C TRP A 287 8.57 -12.26 -4.80
N THR A 288 7.95 -13.42 -4.60
CA THR A 288 7.42 -14.28 -5.65
C THR A 288 5.91 -14.48 -5.41
N PRO A 289 5.15 -15.07 -6.35
CA PRO A 289 3.76 -15.47 -6.06
C PRO A 289 3.62 -16.44 -4.88
N SER A 290 4.69 -17.18 -4.55
CA SER A 290 4.77 -18.03 -3.35
C SER A 290 5.15 -17.28 -2.06
N GLY A 291 5.21 -15.95 -2.09
CA GLY A 291 5.61 -15.08 -0.99
C GLY A 291 7.07 -14.68 -1.03
N PHE A 292 7.50 -13.99 0.03
CA PHE A 292 8.86 -13.51 0.22
C PHE A 292 9.79 -14.65 0.63
N GLN A 293 10.84 -14.89 -0.14
CA GLN A 293 11.78 -15.99 0.05
C GLN A 293 13.22 -15.52 -0.11
N GLN A 294 14.12 -16.04 0.72
CA GLN A 294 15.54 -15.75 0.57
C GLN A 294 16.08 -16.32 -0.75
N VAL A 295 16.90 -15.54 -1.45
CA VAL A 295 17.54 -16.01 -2.68
C VAL A 295 18.61 -17.04 -2.34
N THR A 296 18.60 -18.18 -3.03
CA THR A 296 19.53 -19.28 -2.80
C THR A 296 20.16 -19.80 -4.10
N PHE A 297 21.39 -20.30 -3.99
CA PHE A 297 22.06 -21.08 -5.03
C PHE A 297 22.32 -22.48 -4.50
N GLN A 298 21.80 -23.51 -5.18
CA GLN A 298 21.92 -24.91 -4.75
C GLN A 298 21.50 -25.15 -3.28
N GLY A 299 20.46 -24.44 -2.82
CA GLY A 299 19.93 -24.54 -1.46
C GLY A 299 20.72 -23.79 -0.39
N VAL A 300 21.74 -23.02 -0.77
CA VAL A 300 22.50 -22.15 0.13
C VAL A 300 22.13 -20.69 -0.13
N THR A 301 21.85 -19.93 0.93
CA THR A 301 21.63 -18.48 0.85
C THR A 301 22.73 -17.78 0.05
N ALA A 302 22.33 -17.02 -0.97
CA ALA A 302 23.25 -16.23 -1.76
C ALA A 302 23.72 -15.01 -0.96
N MET A 303 25.03 -14.89 -0.79
CA MET A 303 25.68 -13.74 -0.17
C MET A 303 26.83 -13.29 -1.08
N PRO A 304 26.59 -12.40 -2.05
CA PRO A 304 27.67 -11.73 -2.75
C PRO A 304 28.55 -11.01 -1.73
N ASP A 305 29.87 -11.09 -1.89
CA ASP A 305 30.76 -10.26 -1.09
C ASP A 305 30.67 -8.78 -1.53
N ALA A 306 31.23 -7.88 -0.71
CA ALA A 306 31.16 -6.44 -0.93
C ALA A 306 31.87 -5.94 -2.22
N SER A 307 32.58 -6.80 -2.94
CA SER A 307 33.15 -6.44 -4.24
C SER A 307 32.13 -6.53 -5.38
N TRP A 308 30.92 -7.05 -5.13
CA TRP A 308 29.86 -7.16 -6.11
C TRP A 308 28.69 -6.21 -5.80
N SER A 309 28.17 -5.57 -6.84
CA SER A 309 26.95 -4.76 -6.79
C SER A 309 25.98 -5.23 -7.88
N ALA A 310 24.72 -5.44 -7.51
CA ALA A 310 23.66 -5.59 -8.50
C ALA A 310 23.54 -4.26 -9.25
N THR A 311 23.55 -4.33 -10.58
CA THR A 311 23.56 -3.15 -11.46
C THR A 311 22.42 -3.17 -12.47
N GLY A 312 21.56 -4.18 -12.42
CA GLY A 312 20.45 -4.32 -13.34
C GLY A 312 19.63 -5.59 -13.13
N VAL A 313 18.38 -5.55 -13.56
CA VAL A 313 17.45 -6.67 -13.60
C VAL A 313 16.81 -6.70 -14.99
N GLY A 314 16.69 -7.88 -15.59
CA GLY A 314 16.09 -8.05 -16.92
C GLY A 314 16.08 -9.51 -17.34
N ASP A 315 15.20 -9.88 -18.27
CA ASP A 315 15.17 -11.23 -18.84
C ASP A 315 16.23 -11.34 -19.95
N PHE A 316 17.49 -11.59 -19.57
CA PHE A 316 18.59 -11.64 -20.54
C PHE A 316 18.52 -12.89 -21.42
N ASN A 317 17.81 -13.94 -21.00
CA ASN A 317 17.81 -15.25 -21.64
C ASN A 317 16.51 -15.58 -22.41
N GLY A 318 15.43 -14.83 -22.18
CA GLY A 318 14.16 -14.89 -22.90
C GLY A 318 13.21 -15.97 -22.38
N ASP A 319 13.32 -16.37 -21.11
CA ASP A 319 12.46 -17.38 -20.48
C ASP A 319 11.24 -16.80 -19.74
N GLY A 320 11.04 -15.49 -19.86
CA GLY A 320 9.96 -14.73 -19.24
C GLY A 320 10.19 -14.42 -17.77
N LYS A 321 11.40 -14.65 -17.22
CA LYS A 321 11.74 -14.33 -15.84
C LYS A 321 12.90 -13.36 -15.78
N SER A 322 12.86 -12.49 -14.78
CA SER A 322 13.89 -11.50 -14.54
C SER A 322 15.15 -12.16 -13.97
N ASP A 323 16.28 -11.96 -14.62
CA ASP A 323 17.62 -12.30 -14.14
C ASP A 323 18.26 -11.12 -13.39
N ILE A 324 19.35 -11.35 -12.65
CA ILE A 324 20.08 -10.28 -11.93
C ILE A 324 21.48 -10.10 -12.53
N LEU A 325 21.78 -8.88 -12.99
CA LEU A 325 23.10 -8.49 -13.48
C LEU A 325 23.95 -7.92 -12.34
N TRP A 326 25.10 -8.53 -12.12
CA TRP A 326 26.08 -8.14 -11.11
C TRP A 326 27.33 -7.55 -11.75
N ARG A 327 27.86 -6.47 -11.18
CA ARG A 327 29.15 -5.88 -11.53
C ARG A 327 30.11 -5.99 -10.36
N ASN A 328 31.32 -6.47 -10.62
CA ASN A 328 32.41 -6.47 -9.66
C ASN A 328 33.15 -5.13 -9.68
N THR A 329 33.80 -4.75 -8.59
CA THR A 329 34.69 -3.57 -8.52
C THR A 329 35.83 -3.60 -9.53
N ASN A 330 36.22 -4.78 -10.03
CA ASN A 330 37.20 -4.92 -11.12
C ASN A 330 36.61 -4.80 -12.55
N GLY A 331 35.31 -4.48 -12.67
CA GLY A 331 34.59 -4.31 -13.92
C GLY A 331 33.93 -5.56 -14.49
N THR A 332 34.28 -6.76 -14.00
CA THR A 332 33.70 -8.03 -14.47
C THR A 332 32.19 -8.07 -14.22
N LEU A 333 31.44 -8.56 -15.20
CA LEU A 333 30.00 -8.73 -15.10
C LEU A 333 29.62 -10.22 -14.98
N VAL A 334 28.59 -10.49 -14.18
CA VAL A 334 27.99 -11.81 -14.02
C VAL A 334 26.48 -11.69 -14.12
N ASP A 335 25.88 -12.60 -14.88
CA ASP A 335 24.44 -12.81 -14.92
C ASP A 335 24.09 -13.98 -13.98
N TRP A 336 23.17 -13.70 -13.06
CA TRP A 336 22.48 -14.73 -12.30
C TRP A 336 21.16 -15.02 -12.98
N THR A 337 21.10 -16.16 -13.66
CA THR A 337 19.86 -16.66 -14.22
C THR A 337 18.93 -17.10 -13.09
N MET A 338 17.73 -16.53 -13.01
CA MET A 338 16.82 -16.70 -11.88
C MET A 338 15.58 -17.53 -12.22
N ASN A 339 14.97 -18.10 -11.18
CA ASN A 339 13.60 -18.62 -11.21
C ASN A 339 13.00 -18.44 -9.82
N GLY A 340 12.26 -17.35 -9.60
CA GLY A 340 11.85 -16.96 -8.26
C GLY A 340 13.05 -16.68 -7.38
N SER A 341 13.05 -17.29 -6.18
CA SER A 341 14.15 -17.19 -5.22
C SER A 341 15.36 -18.09 -5.54
N GLN A 342 15.36 -18.81 -6.66
CA GLN A 342 16.42 -19.76 -6.99
C GLN A 342 17.35 -19.21 -8.08
N ILE A 343 18.65 -19.20 -7.81
CA ILE A 343 19.69 -18.98 -8.83
C ILE A 343 19.89 -20.31 -9.56
N LEU A 344 19.58 -20.33 -10.85
CA LEU A 344 19.76 -21.50 -11.71
C LEU A 344 21.20 -21.59 -12.22
N ALA A 345 21.80 -20.46 -12.56
CA ALA A 345 23.17 -20.36 -13.03
C ALA A 345 23.79 -19.03 -12.61
N SER A 346 25.12 -19.02 -12.44
CA SER A 346 25.91 -17.82 -12.20
C SER A 346 27.05 -17.82 -13.20
N GLN A 347 26.95 -16.96 -14.21
CA GLN A 347 27.79 -17.02 -15.41
C GLN A 347 28.40 -15.65 -15.69
N GLN A 348 29.69 -15.63 -16.04
CA GLN A 348 30.32 -14.38 -16.47
C GLN A 348 29.74 -13.92 -17.81
N ILE A 349 29.53 -12.62 -17.95
CA ILE A 349 29.19 -12.03 -19.24
C ILE A 349 30.42 -12.13 -20.16
N THR A 350 30.25 -12.68 -21.36
CA THR A 350 31.36 -12.81 -22.31
C THR A 350 31.00 -12.34 -23.72
N ILE A 351 32.00 -11.86 -24.46
CA ILE A 351 31.93 -11.57 -25.89
C ILE A 351 32.97 -12.39 -26.65
N GLY A 352 32.55 -13.19 -27.63
CA GLY A 352 33.46 -14.08 -28.38
C GLY A 352 34.28 -15.02 -27.49
N GLY A 353 33.75 -15.42 -26.33
CA GLY A 353 34.43 -16.28 -25.35
C GLY A 353 35.38 -15.55 -24.38
N TYR A 354 35.51 -14.23 -24.47
CA TYR A 354 36.30 -13.42 -23.54
C TYR A 354 35.40 -12.74 -22.51
N VAL A 355 35.83 -12.72 -21.24
CA VAL A 355 35.10 -12.04 -20.16
C VAL A 355 35.01 -10.54 -20.47
N ALA A 356 33.80 -10.01 -20.43
CA ALA A 356 33.55 -8.59 -20.57
C ALA A 356 33.84 -7.88 -19.24
N SER A 357 34.64 -6.81 -19.31
CA SER A 357 34.95 -5.96 -18.15
C SER A 357 35.04 -4.50 -18.59
N PRO A 358 33.90 -3.78 -18.66
CA PRO A 358 33.90 -2.35 -18.90
C PRO A 358 34.60 -1.61 -17.77
N ASP A 359 35.46 -0.65 -18.12
CA ASP A 359 36.07 0.23 -17.15
C ASP A 359 35.05 1.20 -16.51
N GLU A 360 35.49 1.93 -15.48
CA GLU A 360 34.64 2.85 -14.71
C GLU A 360 34.11 4.04 -15.51
N SER A 361 34.64 4.32 -16.70
CA SER A 361 34.10 5.38 -17.57
C SER A 361 32.78 4.98 -18.22
N TRP A 362 32.40 3.71 -18.14
CA TRP A 362 31.11 3.18 -18.62
C TRP A 362 30.16 2.87 -17.46
N SER A 363 28.95 3.43 -17.55
CA SER A 363 27.81 3.10 -16.71
C SER A 363 26.70 2.49 -17.57
N ILE A 364 25.90 1.62 -16.98
CA ILE A 364 24.65 1.20 -17.62
C ILE A 364 23.72 2.42 -17.61
N ALA A 365 23.01 2.63 -18.71
CA ALA A 365 22.05 3.70 -18.92
C ALA A 365 20.64 3.18 -19.21
N GLY A 366 20.49 1.89 -19.52
CA GLY A 366 19.22 1.25 -19.80
C GLY A 366 19.35 -0.25 -19.89
N ILE A 367 18.29 -0.96 -19.52
CA ILE A 367 18.10 -2.39 -19.79
C ILE A 367 16.73 -2.52 -20.45
N GLY A 368 16.66 -3.22 -21.57
CA GLY A 368 15.42 -3.39 -22.34
C GLY A 368 15.68 -4.12 -23.64
N ASP A 369 14.65 -4.72 -24.22
CA ASP A 369 14.73 -5.42 -25.51
C ASP A 369 14.77 -4.41 -26.67
N PHE A 370 15.94 -3.85 -26.95
CA PHE A 370 16.09 -2.80 -27.98
C PHE A 370 15.90 -3.37 -29.40
N ASN A 371 16.09 -4.67 -29.60
CA ASN A 371 16.07 -5.32 -30.91
C ASN A 371 14.79 -6.12 -31.23
N GLY A 372 13.96 -6.40 -30.22
CA GLY A 372 12.67 -7.08 -30.33
C GLY A 372 12.77 -8.60 -30.40
N ASP A 373 13.82 -9.21 -29.84
CA ASP A 373 14.05 -10.66 -29.86
C ASP A 373 13.56 -11.40 -28.61
N GLY A 374 12.91 -10.67 -27.69
CA GLY A 374 12.37 -11.15 -26.43
C GLY A 374 13.40 -11.25 -25.31
N LYS A 375 14.62 -10.73 -25.49
CA LYS A 375 15.65 -10.67 -24.44
C LYS A 375 16.02 -9.24 -24.13
N SER A 376 16.31 -8.98 -22.86
CA SER A 376 16.81 -7.69 -22.41
C SER A 376 18.25 -7.49 -22.90
N ASP A 377 18.49 -6.36 -23.55
CA ASP A 377 19.81 -5.87 -23.94
C ASP A 377 20.35 -4.88 -22.89
N ILE A 378 21.64 -4.50 -23.00
CA ILE A 378 22.27 -3.54 -22.07
C ILE A 378 22.74 -2.30 -22.83
N LEU A 379 22.12 -1.15 -22.54
CA LEU A 379 22.56 0.15 -23.02
C LEU A 379 23.64 0.70 -22.07
N TRP A 380 24.82 0.92 -22.60
CA TRP A 380 25.95 1.54 -21.91
C TRP A 380 26.13 2.99 -22.33
N ARG A 381 26.45 3.86 -21.37
CA ARG A 381 26.87 5.24 -21.59
C ARG A 381 28.26 5.48 -21.04
N ASN A 382 29.10 6.09 -21.86
CA ASN A 382 30.42 6.54 -21.44
C ASN A 382 30.34 7.95 -20.82
N ALA A 383 31.27 8.28 -19.93
CA ALA A 383 31.44 9.62 -19.38
C ALA A 383 31.59 10.73 -20.44
N ASN A 384 32.06 10.39 -21.65
CA ASN A 384 32.13 11.33 -22.78
C ASN A 384 30.84 11.44 -23.62
N GLY A 385 29.76 10.77 -23.21
CA GLY A 385 28.45 10.76 -23.86
C GLY A 385 28.24 9.65 -24.90
N ALA A 386 29.28 8.91 -25.29
CA ALA A 386 29.14 7.81 -26.26
C ALA A 386 28.21 6.71 -25.72
N LEU A 387 27.40 6.14 -26.62
CA LEU A 387 26.44 5.11 -26.29
C LEU A 387 26.75 3.81 -27.03
N ILE A 388 26.63 2.69 -26.33
CA ILE A 388 26.80 1.35 -26.88
C ILE A 388 25.61 0.49 -26.46
N ASP A 389 25.07 -0.26 -27.40
CA ASP A 389 24.13 -1.35 -27.16
C ASP A 389 24.89 -2.68 -27.14
N TRP A 390 24.73 -3.42 -26.06
CA TRP A 390 25.11 -4.82 -25.98
C TRP A 390 23.88 -5.69 -26.16
N THR A 391 23.77 -6.29 -27.33
CA THR A 391 22.73 -7.26 -27.60
C THR A 391 23.03 -8.57 -26.87
N MET A 392 22.11 -9.04 -26.04
CA MET A 392 22.35 -10.16 -25.12
C MET A 392 21.67 -11.46 -25.55
N ASN A 393 22.21 -12.58 -25.09
CA ASN A 393 21.56 -13.89 -25.12
C ASN A 393 22.03 -14.71 -23.90
N GLY A 394 21.30 -14.55 -22.80
CA GLY A 394 21.76 -14.85 -21.45
C GLY A 394 23.07 -14.12 -21.17
N SER A 395 24.05 -14.86 -20.67
CA SER A 395 25.36 -14.30 -20.31
C SER A 395 26.31 -14.07 -21.50
N GLN A 396 25.82 -14.04 -22.74
CA GLN A 396 26.61 -13.85 -23.95
C GLN A 396 26.24 -12.54 -24.66
N ILE A 397 27.24 -11.70 -24.93
CA ILE A 397 27.10 -10.53 -25.80
C ILE A 397 27.21 -11.00 -27.25
N THR A 398 26.09 -10.92 -27.98
CA THR A 398 25.99 -11.34 -29.38
C THR A 398 26.37 -10.21 -30.34
N ALA A 399 26.15 -8.96 -29.95
CA ALA A 399 26.62 -7.78 -30.65
C ALA A 399 27.02 -6.67 -29.66
N ASN A 400 28.03 -5.88 -30.03
CA ASN A 400 28.51 -4.73 -29.27
C ASN A 400 28.62 -3.56 -30.26
N GLN A 401 27.62 -2.68 -30.28
CA GLN A 401 27.45 -1.69 -31.34
C GLN A 401 27.23 -0.29 -30.77
N SER A 402 27.94 0.70 -31.32
CA SER A 402 27.67 2.08 -30.99
C SER A 402 26.31 2.51 -31.54
N LEU A 403 25.57 3.34 -30.78
CA LEU A 403 24.30 3.87 -31.26
C LEU A 403 24.52 4.84 -32.42
N THR A 404 23.67 4.75 -33.43
CA THR A 404 23.71 5.67 -34.59
C THR A 404 22.35 6.19 -34.97
N LEU A 405 22.31 7.42 -35.48
CA LEU A 405 21.16 8.03 -36.12
C LEU A 405 21.55 8.37 -37.57
N GLN A 406 20.82 7.82 -38.55
CA GLN A 406 21.14 7.98 -39.97
C GLN A 406 22.60 7.60 -40.33
N GLY A 407 23.15 6.59 -39.64
CA GLY A 407 24.52 6.10 -39.81
C GLY A 407 25.61 6.96 -39.16
N GLY A 408 25.26 8.07 -38.52
CA GLY A 408 26.19 8.88 -37.72
C GLY A 408 26.17 8.46 -36.25
N LEU A 409 27.33 8.40 -35.60
CA LEU A 409 27.44 8.18 -34.16
C LEU A 409 26.74 9.31 -33.39
N VAL A 410 26.02 8.94 -32.33
CA VAL A 410 25.40 9.90 -31.40
C VAL A 410 26.14 9.93 -30.07
N SER A 411 26.20 11.11 -29.46
CA SER A 411 26.78 11.31 -28.13
C SER A 411 26.07 12.47 -27.43
N PRO A 412 24.94 12.22 -26.73
CA PRO A 412 24.26 13.24 -25.96
C PRO A 412 25.16 13.79 -24.85
N ASP A 413 25.21 15.12 -24.75
CA ASP A 413 25.97 15.77 -23.69
C ASP A 413 25.37 15.51 -22.29
N VAL A 414 26.12 15.88 -21.25
CA VAL A 414 25.79 15.62 -19.85
C VAL A 414 24.52 16.31 -19.35
N SER A 415 23.95 17.26 -20.10
CA SER A 415 22.66 17.87 -19.76
C SER A 415 21.48 16.95 -20.09
N TRP A 416 21.68 15.91 -20.88
CA TRP A 416 20.67 14.90 -21.20
C TRP A 416 20.92 13.63 -20.40
N ASN A 417 19.86 13.11 -19.77
CA ASN A 417 19.86 11.85 -19.03
C ASN A 417 18.81 10.92 -19.60
N VAL A 418 19.09 9.62 -19.58
CA VAL A 418 18.06 8.60 -19.85
C VAL A 418 17.09 8.67 -18.67
N ALA A 419 15.83 8.95 -18.97
CA ALA A 419 14.78 9.12 -17.98
C ALA A 419 13.82 7.92 -17.95
N GLY A 420 13.88 7.07 -18.96
CA GLY A 420 13.11 5.84 -19.04
C GLY A 420 13.47 5.01 -20.27
N VAL A 421 13.24 3.70 -20.17
CA VAL A 421 13.34 2.73 -21.25
C VAL A 421 12.02 1.96 -21.29
N GLY A 422 11.43 1.81 -22.47
CA GLY A 422 10.14 1.14 -22.66
C GLY A 422 9.64 1.30 -24.10
N ASP A 423 8.74 0.44 -24.55
CA ASP A 423 8.17 0.52 -25.91
C ASP A 423 7.14 1.65 -26.01
N PHE A 424 7.60 2.89 -26.21
CA PHE A 424 6.70 4.05 -26.26
C PHE A 424 5.84 4.05 -27.53
N ASN A 425 6.31 3.40 -28.61
CA ASN A 425 5.68 3.47 -29.93
C ASN A 425 4.82 2.23 -30.30
N GLY A 426 4.97 1.13 -29.58
CA GLY A 426 4.18 -0.10 -29.70
C GLY A 426 4.67 -1.06 -30.78
N ASP A 427 5.96 -1.03 -31.15
CA ASP A 427 6.54 -1.89 -32.18
C ASP A 427 7.27 -3.14 -31.64
N GLY A 428 7.12 -3.39 -30.34
CA GLY A 428 7.70 -4.50 -29.61
C GLY A 428 9.17 -4.33 -29.26
N LYS A 429 9.73 -3.11 -29.39
CA LYS A 429 11.11 -2.80 -29.00
C LYS A 429 11.13 -1.73 -27.94
N SER A 430 12.08 -1.84 -27.02
CA SER A 430 12.33 -0.81 -26.03
C SER A 430 12.89 0.44 -26.72
N ASP A 431 12.25 1.58 -26.47
CA ASP A 431 12.69 2.91 -26.88
C ASP A 431 13.41 3.62 -25.73
N ILE A 432 14.00 4.79 -25.99
CA ILE A 432 14.70 5.60 -24.97
C ILE A 432 14.03 6.96 -24.81
N LEU A 433 13.58 7.26 -23.59
CA LEU A 433 13.15 8.59 -23.20
C LEU A 433 14.32 9.36 -22.57
N TRP A 434 14.65 10.50 -23.15
CA TRP A 434 15.66 11.43 -22.66
C TRP A 434 15.01 12.63 -21.99
N ARG A 435 15.56 13.05 -20.84
CA ARG A 435 15.20 14.32 -20.18
C ARG A 435 16.42 15.21 -20.05
N ASN A 436 16.27 16.46 -20.49
CA ASN A 436 17.28 17.49 -20.30
C ASN A 436 17.16 18.12 -18.91
N THR A 437 18.25 18.68 -18.38
CA THR A 437 18.22 19.47 -17.13
C THR A 437 17.29 20.69 -17.18
N SER A 438 16.94 21.18 -18.38
CA SER A 438 15.92 22.21 -18.60
C SER A 438 14.47 21.70 -18.52
N GLY A 439 14.25 20.38 -18.38
CA GLY A 439 12.95 19.73 -18.37
C GLY A 439 12.47 19.26 -19.76
N ALA A 440 13.16 19.64 -20.85
CA ALA A 440 12.82 19.19 -22.19
C ALA A 440 12.92 17.66 -22.34
N LEU A 441 12.02 17.07 -23.12
CA LEU A 441 11.93 15.63 -23.33
C LEU A 441 12.12 15.28 -24.81
N ILE A 442 12.88 14.23 -25.07
CA ILE A 442 13.07 13.64 -26.40
C ILE A 442 12.85 12.13 -26.29
N GLU A 443 12.06 11.56 -27.19
CA GLU A 443 11.92 10.12 -27.35
C GLU A 443 12.72 9.67 -28.57
N TRP A 444 13.46 8.59 -28.39
CA TRP A 444 14.23 7.91 -29.43
C TRP A 444 13.63 6.53 -29.67
N SER A 445 13.11 6.34 -30.88
CA SER A 445 12.59 5.03 -31.27
C SER A 445 13.73 4.15 -31.75
N MET A 446 13.84 2.93 -31.22
CA MET A 446 15.04 2.10 -31.38
C MET A 446 14.80 0.87 -32.27
N ASN A 447 15.88 0.33 -32.83
CA ASN A 447 15.93 -0.98 -33.47
C ASN A 447 17.35 -1.55 -33.33
N GLY A 448 17.60 -2.19 -32.19
CA GLY A 448 18.93 -2.44 -31.63
C GLY A 448 19.69 -1.13 -31.47
N SER A 449 20.95 -1.11 -31.91
CA SER A 449 21.79 0.10 -31.90
C SER A 449 21.36 1.23 -32.86
N GLN A 450 20.33 1.05 -33.69
CA GLN A 450 19.88 2.07 -34.64
C GLN A 450 18.75 2.92 -34.04
N ILE A 451 18.97 4.23 -33.97
CA ILE A 451 17.92 5.20 -33.65
C ILE A 451 17.15 5.47 -34.94
N THR A 452 15.91 5.00 -35.00
CA THR A 452 15.06 5.11 -36.19
C THR A 452 14.33 6.45 -36.25
N SER A 453 14.06 7.05 -35.09
CA SER A 453 13.42 8.35 -34.93
C SER A 453 13.96 9.04 -33.68
N SER A 454 14.11 10.37 -33.74
CA SER A 454 14.48 11.20 -32.59
C SER A 454 13.57 12.42 -32.59
N ARG A 455 12.65 12.50 -31.63
CA ARG A 455 11.57 13.50 -31.64
C ARG A 455 11.37 14.10 -30.27
N GLN A 456 11.13 15.41 -30.25
CA GLN A 456 10.71 16.10 -29.04
C GLN A 456 9.33 15.59 -28.61
N VAL A 457 9.15 15.38 -27.30
CA VAL A 457 7.86 14.98 -26.77
C VAL A 457 6.89 16.16 -26.80
N THR A 458 5.69 15.95 -27.32
CA THR A 458 4.66 17.00 -27.47
C THR A 458 3.28 16.56 -26.99
N LEU A 459 2.48 17.52 -26.55
CA LEU A 459 1.03 17.39 -26.39
C LEU A 459 0.36 18.21 -27.50
N GLY A 460 -0.27 17.52 -28.46
CA GLY A 460 -0.68 18.15 -29.71
C GLY A 460 0.53 18.72 -30.46
N ALA A 461 0.46 19.98 -30.90
CA ALA A 461 1.56 20.62 -31.63
C ALA A 461 2.63 21.27 -30.71
N SER A 462 2.45 21.20 -29.39
CA SER A 462 3.28 21.93 -28.44
C SER A 462 4.24 21.01 -27.70
N ALA A 463 5.50 21.39 -27.68
CA ALA A 463 6.51 20.85 -26.79
C ALA A 463 6.05 20.82 -25.33
N VAL A 464 6.30 19.72 -24.63
CA VAL A 464 6.11 19.62 -23.19
C VAL A 464 7.46 19.56 -22.47
N ALA A 465 7.54 20.24 -21.34
CA ALA A 465 8.72 20.27 -20.47
C ALA A 465 8.27 20.44 -19.02
N PRO A 466 7.96 19.35 -18.30
CA PRO A 466 7.64 19.41 -16.88
C PRO A 466 8.80 20.05 -16.10
N ASP A 467 8.46 20.98 -15.21
CA ASP A 467 9.45 21.68 -14.39
C ASP A 467 10.09 20.75 -13.35
N SER A 468 11.01 21.31 -12.55
CA SER A 468 11.78 20.56 -11.56
C SER A 468 10.96 20.05 -10.38
N SER A 469 9.72 20.51 -10.19
CA SER A 469 8.82 19.94 -9.17
C SER A 469 8.30 18.56 -9.54
N TRP A 470 8.42 18.17 -10.82
CA TRP A 470 8.01 16.86 -11.34
C TRP A 470 9.22 15.98 -11.65
N SER A 471 9.16 14.75 -11.15
CA SER A 471 10.07 13.65 -11.47
C SER A 471 9.31 12.53 -12.18
N ILE A 472 9.96 11.87 -13.14
CA ILE A 472 9.45 10.60 -13.65
C ILE A 472 9.57 9.60 -12.51
N ALA A 473 8.44 8.98 -12.16
CA ALA A 473 8.33 8.00 -11.09
C ALA A 473 8.35 6.58 -11.64
N GLY A 474 8.06 6.38 -12.92
CA GLY A 474 8.16 5.09 -13.60
C GLY A 474 7.70 5.14 -15.06
N VAL A 475 8.01 4.07 -15.79
CA VAL A 475 7.59 3.83 -17.17
C VAL A 475 6.96 2.44 -17.24
N GLY A 476 5.84 2.32 -17.92
CA GLY A 476 5.09 1.07 -18.07
C GLY A 476 3.76 1.28 -18.76
N ASP A 477 3.18 0.23 -19.35
CA ASP A 477 1.87 0.30 -20.02
C ASP A 477 0.74 0.27 -18.99
N PHE A 478 0.42 1.41 -18.37
CA PHE A 478 -0.61 1.45 -17.32
C PHE A 478 -2.01 1.22 -17.87
N ASN A 479 -2.24 1.53 -19.15
CA ASN A 479 -3.56 1.51 -19.76
C ASN A 479 -3.88 0.23 -20.57
N GLY A 480 -2.87 -0.55 -20.93
CA GLY A 480 -2.96 -1.83 -21.64
C GLY A 480 -3.10 -1.70 -23.16
N ASP A 481 -2.60 -0.63 -23.76
CA ASP A 481 -2.66 -0.41 -25.22
C ASP A 481 -1.40 -0.89 -25.97
N GLY A 482 -0.49 -1.57 -25.27
CA GLY A 482 0.78 -2.08 -25.76
C GLY A 482 1.88 -1.04 -25.88
N LYS A 483 1.68 0.17 -25.33
CA LYS A 483 2.72 1.22 -25.29
C LYS A 483 3.06 1.57 -23.86
N SER A 484 4.34 1.84 -23.62
CA SER A 484 4.81 2.34 -22.34
C SER A 484 4.34 3.78 -22.14
N ASP A 485 3.72 4.03 -21.01
CA ASP A 485 3.29 5.35 -20.54
C ASP A 485 4.36 5.95 -19.59
N ILE A 486 4.17 7.21 -19.18
CA ILE A 486 5.07 7.88 -18.22
C ILE A 486 4.30 8.27 -16.96
N LEU A 487 4.64 7.63 -15.85
CA LEU A 487 4.14 8.03 -14.53
C LEU A 487 5.01 9.15 -13.98
N TRP A 488 4.40 10.28 -13.66
CA TRP A 488 5.06 11.43 -13.05
C TRP A 488 4.62 11.58 -11.61
N ARG A 489 5.55 11.94 -10.72
CA ARG A 489 5.29 12.34 -9.33
C ARG A 489 5.82 13.74 -9.09
N ASN A 490 5.05 14.58 -8.40
CA ASN A 490 5.54 15.88 -7.95
C ASN A 490 6.01 15.88 -6.49
N THR A 491 6.67 16.97 -6.09
CA THR A 491 7.18 17.16 -4.72
C THR A 491 6.10 17.15 -3.64
N SER A 492 4.82 17.32 -4.01
CA SER A 492 3.67 17.24 -3.10
C SER A 492 3.01 15.86 -3.11
N GLY A 493 3.62 14.86 -3.75
CA GLY A 493 3.10 13.49 -3.80
C GLY A 493 2.05 13.23 -4.88
N ASN A 494 1.64 14.23 -5.67
CA ASN A 494 0.67 14.01 -6.75
C ASN A 494 1.26 13.13 -7.83
N LEU A 495 0.43 12.21 -8.33
CA LEU A 495 0.75 11.34 -9.45
C LEU A 495 -0.11 11.68 -10.66
N ILE A 496 0.53 11.76 -11.83
CA ILE A 496 -0.16 11.85 -13.12
C ILE A 496 0.43 10.81 -14.06
N ASP A 497 -0.45 10.17 -14.82
CA ASP A 497 -0.11 9.26 -15.89
C ASP A 497 -0.18 10.01 -17.23
N TRP A 498 0.90 9.93 -17.99
CA TRP A 498 0.95 10.38 -19.37
C TRP A 498 0.89 9.18 -20.28
N THR A 499 -0.30 8.93 -20.81
CA THR A 499 -0.44 7.90 -21.86
C THR A 499 0.29 8.34 -23.12
N MET A 500 1.11 7.45 -23.70
CA MET A 500 2.03 7.82 -24.79
C MET A 500 1.68 7.15 -26.13
N ASN A 501 2.15 7.74 -27.22
CA ASN A 501 2.17 7.15 -28.55
C ASN A 501 3.42 7.63 -29.30
N GLY A 502 4.54 6.94 -29.04
CA GLY A 502 5.90 7.41 -29.30
C GLY A 502 6.16 8.74 -28.59
N SER A 503 6.79 9.68 -29.29
CA SER A 503 6.95 11.08 -28.84
C SER A 503 5.65 11.90 -28.62
N GLN A 504 4.43 11.38 -28.81
CA GLN A 504 3.19 12.13 -28.54
C GLN A 504 2.59 11.74 -27.20
N VAL A 505 2.28 12.73 -26.36
CA VAL A 505 1.41 12.53 -25.19
C VAL A 505 -0.03 12.46 -25.67
N ALA A 506 -0.66 11.30 -25.53
CA ALA A 506 -2.04 11.07 -25.93
C ALA A 506 -3.03 11.70 -24.95
N ALA A 507 -2.79 11.52 -23.64
CA ALA A 507 -3.57 12.13 -22.58
C ALA A 507 -2.73 12.28 -21.30
N ILE A 508 -3.07 13.30 -20.50
CA ILE A 508 -2.54 13.51 -19.16
C ILE A 508 -3.70 13.27 -18.19
N GLN A 509 -3.53 12.33 -17.27
CA GLN A 509 -4.60 11.91 -16.36
C GLN A 509 -4.07 11.90 -14.94
N GLN A 510 -4.86 12.42 -14.01
CA GLN A 510 -4.51 12.36 -12.60
C GLN A 510 -4.74 10.94 -12.08
N VAL A 511 -3.76 10.39 -11.36
CA VAL A 511 -3.91 9.08 -10.75
C VAL A 511 -4.89 9.19 -9.58
N THR A 512 -5.94 8.36 -9.60
CA THR A 512 -7.00 8.40 -8.58
C THR A 512 -7.39 7.01 -8.09
N LEU A 513 -7.80 6.93 -6.82
CA LEU A 513 -8.52 5.81 -6.24
C LEU A 513 -10.00 6.21 -6.12
N GLN A 514 -10.88 5.50 -6.81
CA GLN A 514 -12.34 5.77 -6.81
C GLN A 514 -12.70 7.24 -7.14
N GLY A 515 -11.94 7.88 -8.02
CA GLY A 515 -12.13 9.28 -8.43
C GLY A 515 -11.48 10.32 -7.52
N THR A 516 -10.86 9.91 -6.41
CA THR A 516 -10.11 10.80 -5.50
C THR A 516 -8.61 10.75 -5.85
N PRO A 517 -7.93 11.91 -5.95
CA PRO A 517 -6.48 11.98 -6.12
C PRO A 517 -5.72 11.06 -5.18
N ALA A 518 -4.84 10.23 -5.74
CA ALA A 518 -3.95 9.41 -4.95
C ALA A 518 -2.70 10.21 -4.58
N LEU A 519 -2.45 10.39 -3.28
CA LEU A 519 -1.38 11.24 -2.75
C LEU A 519 -0.51 10.46 -1.75
N PRO A 520 0.35 9.52 -2.20
CA PRO A 520 1.30 8.88 -1.32
C PRO A 520 2.23 9.95 -0.74
N ASP A 521 2.30 10.02 0.58
CA ASP A 521 3.23 10.92 1.25
C ASP A 521 4.70 10.51 1.00
N SER A 522 5.63 11.29 1.53
CA SER A 522 7.08 11.09 1.30
C SER A 522 7.65 9.80 1.90
N SER A 523 6.95 9.15 2.83
CA SER A 523 7.34 7.86 3.40
C SER A 523 7.20 6.73 2.36
N TRP A 524 6.32 6.89 1.38
CA TRP A 524 6.11 5.93 0.31
C TRP A 524 6.98 6.23 -0.91
N GLN A 525 7.68 5.21 -1.38
CA GLN A 525 8.52 5.22 -2.59
C GLN A 525 8.05 4.11 -3.53
N ILE A 526 8.10 4.35 -4.84
CA ILE A 526 7.84 3.29 -5.80
C ILE A 526 9.05 2.36 -5.79
N ALA A 527 8.81 1.10 -5.43
CA ALA A 527 9.79 0.04 -5.48
C ALA A 527 9.91 -0.53 -6.90
N GLN A 528 8.79 -0.76 -7.59
CA GLN A 528 8.80 -1.31 -8.95
C GLN A 528 7.53 -0.95 -9.73
N ILE A 529 7.66 -0.91 -11.06
CA ILE A 529 6.54 -0.90 -12.02
C ILE A 529 6.57 -2.21 -12.80
N GLY A 530 5.42 -2.85 -12.98
CA GLY A 530 5.32 -4.09 -13.75
C GLY A 530 3.93 -4.69 -13.67
N ASP A 531 3.59 -5.59 -14.61
CA ASP A 531 2.32 -6.31 -14.58
C ASP A 531 2.37 -7.43 -13.54
N PHE A 532 1.88 -7.12 -12.33
CA PHE A 532 1.98 -8.00 -11.18
C PHE A 532 0.83 -8.99 -11.08
N ASN A 533 -0.22 -8.83 -11.87
CA ASN A 533 -1.39 -9.71 -11.88
C ASN A 533 -1.70 -10.33 -13.25
N SER A 534 -0.81 -10.17 -14.23
CA SER A 534 -0.93 -10.68 -15.60
C SER A 534 -2.17 -10.19 -16.35
N ASN A 535 -2.65 -8.97 -16.07
CA ASN A 535 -3.80 -8.41 -16.78
C ASN A 535 -3.42 -7.67 -18.07
N GLY A 536 -2.11 -7.62 -18.39
CA GLY A 536 -1.55 -6.91 -19.54
C GLY A 536 -1.30 -5.42 -19.29
N LYS A 537 -1.34 -4.96 -18.03
CA LYS A 537 -1.11 -3.57 -17.63
C LYS A 537 -0.06 -3.52 -16.54
N SER A 538 0.73 -2.46 -16.56
CA SER A 538 1.70 -2.18 -15.51
C SER A 538 0.99 -1.70 -14.25
N ASP A 539 1.34 -2.28 -13.12
CA ASP A 539 0.92 -1.93 -11.77
C ASP A 539 2.06 -1.21 -11.03
N ILE A 540 1.76 -0.67 -9.84
CA ILE A 540 2.75 0.06 -9.03
C ILE A 540 2.97 -0.67 -7.70
N LEU A 541 4.19 -1.12 -7.46
CA LEU A 541 4.60 -1.61 -6.15
C LEU A 541 5.26 -0.48 -5.35
N TRP A 542 4.66 -0.19 -4.19
CA TRP A 542 5.11 0.80 -3.22
C TRP A 542 5.83 0.15 -2.04
N ARG A 543 6.77 0.91 -1.49
CA ARG A 543 7.46 0.62 -0.23
C ARG A 543 7.41 1.84 0.68
N ASN A 544 7.01 1.64 1.92
CA ASN A 544 7.09 2.64 2.96
C ASN A 544 8.48 2.64 3.63
N SER A 545 8.87 3.77 4.19
CA SER A 545 10.06 3.95 5.03
C SER A 545 10.15 2.97 6.21
N ASP A 546 9.02 2.51 6.76
CA ASP A 546 8.95 1.51 7.83
C ASP A 546 9.14 0.05 7.33
N GLY A 547 9.15 -0.16 6.01
CA GLY A 547 9.29 -1.45 5.36
C GLY A 547 7.98 -2.08 4.86
N ALA A 548 6.82 -1.47 5.12
CA ALA A 548 5.54 -1.92 4.57
C ALA A 548 5.54 -1.86 3.04
N LEU A 549 4.85 -2.81 2.41
CA LEU A 549 4.69 -2.87 0.96
C LEU A 549 3.21 -2.75 0.59
N ALA A 550 2.93 -2.06 -0.51
CA ALA A 550 1.58 -1.96 -1.05
C ALA A 550 1.61 -2.01 -2.58
N GLU A 551 0.74 -2.79 -3.20
CA GLU A 551 0.53 -2.73 -4.65
C GLU A 551 -0.71 -1.92 -4.98
N TRP A 552 -0.59 -1.06 -5.97
CA TRP A 552 -1.72 -0.49 -6.69
C TRP A 552 -1.88 -1.19 -8.03
N THR A 553 -2.99 -1.90 -8.18
CA THR A 553 -3.40 -2.47 -9.45
C THR A 553 -3.99 -1.38 -10.34
N MET A 554 -3.41 -1.14 -11.50
CA MET A 554 -3.71 0.02 -12.34
C MET A 554 -4.61 -0.33 -13.53
N ASN A 555 -5.38 0.67 -13.97
CA ASN A 555 -6.13 0.67 -15.22
C ASN A 555 -6.09 2.09 -15.81
N GLY A 556 -5.03 2.38 -16.55
CA GLY A 556 -4.59 3.74 -16.83
C GLY A 556 -4.33 4.48 -15.52
N ALA A 557 -4.81 5.71 -15.40
CA ALA A 557 -4.68 6.50 -14.18
C ALA A 557 -5.65 6.08 -13.04
N GLN A 558 -6.39 4.98 -13.15
CA GLN A 558 -7.30 4.53 -12.09
C GLN A 558 -6.68 3.37 -11.29
N ILE A 559 -6.65 3.53 -9.97
CA ILE A 559 -6.32 2.44 -9.05
C ILE A 559 -7.58 1.60 -8.86
N THR A 560 -7.52 0.33 -9.26
CA THR A 560 -8.67 -0.60 -9.24
C THR A 560 -8.66 -1.54 -8.05
N ALA A 561 -7.49 -1.78 -7.47
CA ALA A 561 -7.30 -2.42 -6.18
C ALA A 561 -6.05 -1.85 -5.51
N SER A 562 -6.11 -1.68 -4.19
CA SER A 562 -4.93 -1.41 -3.37
C SER A 562 -4.76 -2.56 -2.39
N GLN A 563 -3.66 -3.29 -2.49
CA GLN A 563 -3.36 -4.41 -1.60
C GLN A 563 -2.20 -4.02 -0.70
N GLY A 564 -2.48 -3.84 0.59
CA GLY A 564 -1.44 -3.67 1.60
C GLY A 564 -0.96 -5.03 2.10
N THR A 565 0.34 -5.27 2.05
CA THR A 565 0.97 -6.34 2.82
C THR A 565 1.90 -5.73 3.85
N THR A 566 1.53 -5.83 5.13
CA THR A 566 2.47 -5.53 6.21
C THR A 566 3.46 -6.69 6.32
N LEU A 567 4.52 -6.64 5.52
CA LEU A 567 5.69 -7.48 5.73
C LEU A 567 6.39 -6.99 7.00
N GLN A 568 5.98 -7.52 8.16
CA GLN A 568 6.73 -7.44 9.41
C GLN A 568 7.99 -8.30 9.27
N LEU A 569 8.91 -7.86 8.42
CA LEU A 569 10.26 -8.39 8.33
C LEU A 569 10.92 -8.04 9.65
N THR A 570 11.15 -9.05 10.49
CA THR A 570 11.71 -8.93 11.83
C THR A 570 12.80 -7.85 11.88
N SER A 571 12.46 -6.70 12.46
CA SER A 571 13.33 -5.54 12.67
C SER A 571 14.27 -5.18 11.49
N SER A 572 13.79 -4.44 10.48
CA SER A 572 14.45 -3.20 10.00
C SER A 572 14.01 -2.75 8.59
N SER A 573 14.03 -1.43 8.44
CA SER A 573 14.00 -0.62 7.21
C SER A 573 15.14 -0.89 6.20
N ASN A 574 15.86 -2.01 6.29
CA ASN A 574 17.13 -2.25 5.59
C ASN A 574 17.00 -2.98 4.24
N TRP A 575 15.82 -3.47 3.86
CA TRP A 575 15.58 -4.10 2.57
C TRP A 575 15.28 -3.08 1.48
N ASN A 576 16.08 -3.03 0.43
CA ASN A 576 15.87 -2.15 -0.73
C ASN A 576 15.60 -2.99 -1.98
N PRO A 577 14.71 -2.56 -2.88
CA PRO A 577 14.53 -3.23 -4.16
C PRO A 577 15.82 -3.13 -4.98
N LEU A 578 16.17 -4.20 -5.69
CA LEU A 578 17.35 -4.25 -6.55
C LEU A 578 17.20 -3.43 -7.82
N ALA A 579 15.95 -3.16 -8.22
CA ALA A 579 15.66 -2.30 -9.35
C ALA A 579 14.85 -1.08 -8.89
N LYS A 580 15.27 0.14 -9.22
CA LYS A 580 14.40 1.32 -9.16
C LYS A 580 13.57 1.41 -10.45
N PRO A 581 12.37 2.01 -10.40
CA PRO A 581 11.55 2.33 -11.58
C PRO A 581 12.22 3.22 -12.64
N THR A 582 13.39 3.81 -12.34
CA THR A 582 14.12 4.77 -13.16
C THR A 582 15.61 4.44 -13.22
N ASP A 583 15.98 3.16 -13.31
CA ASP A 583 17.25 2.65 -12.78
C ASP A 583 18.57 3.13 -13.41
N PHE A 584 18.58 4.22 -14.16
CA PHE A 584 19.79 4.95 -14.53
C PHE A 584 19.56 6.46 -14.53
N ILE A 585 19.51 7.07 -13.34
CA ILE A 585 19.76 8.52 -13.17
C ILE A 585 21.22 8.72 -12.78
#